data_AF-A0A7Y0SDL1-F1
#
_entry.id   AF-A0A7Y0SDL1-F1
#
_cell.length_a   1.000
_cell.length_b   1.000
_cell.length_c   1.000
_cell.angle_alpha   90.00
_cell.angle_beta   90.00
_cell.angle_gamma   90.00
#
_symmetry.space_group_name_H-M   'P 1'
#
loop_
_entity.id
_entity.type
_entity.pdbx_description
1 polymer ?
#
loop_
_entity_poly.entity_id
_entity_poly.type
_entity_poly.pdbx_seq_one_letter_code
_entity_poly.pdbx_strand_id
1 'polypeptide(L)'
;IVDALVECFPDCNVYERSDVAVRKKEGLKEITGVLHGEEPPKSVVIEENGVKISVDIVGGHKTGFYLDQRDSRQQAMKYMKGKEVLNCFSYTGGFGL
;
A
#
# COMPACT_ATOMS: atom_id res chain seq x y z
N ILE A 1 -17.90 11.67 -1.47
CA ILE A 1 -16.78 11.29 -0.58
C ILE A 1 -15.49 11.99 -0.99
N VAL A 2 -15.14 12.04 -2.28
CA VAL A 2 -13.94 12.73 -2.77
C VAL A 2 -13.89 14.19 -2.31
N ASP A 3 -14.98 14.95 -2.49
CA ASP A 3 -15.02 16.37 -2.06
C ASP A 3 -14.71 16.55 -0.58
N ALA A 4 -15.27 15.70 0.30
CA ALA A 4 -15.00 15.74 1.73
C ALA A 4 -13.55 15.34 2.07
N LEU A 5 -12.93 14.44 1.30
CA LEU A 5 -11.51 14.10 1.46
C LEU A 5 -10.62 15.28 1.07
N VAL A 6 -10.93 15.95 -0.04
CA VAL A 6 -10.19 17.14 -0.51
C VAL A 6 -10.34 18.30 0.47
N GLU A 7 -11.52 18.48 1.05
CA GLU A 7 -11.74 19.49 2.10
C GLU A 7 -10.90 19.21 3.36
N CYS A 8 -10.84 17.95 3.81
CA CYS A 8 -10.09 17.57 5.00
C CYS A 8 -8.57 17.48 4.77
N PHE A 9 -8.14 17.13 3.56
CA PHE A 9 -6.75 16.87 3.18
C PHE A 9 -6.38 17.60 1.87
N PRO A 10 -6.36 18.95 1.88
CA PRO A 10 -6.28 19.76 0.67
C PRO A 10 -4.97 19.58 -0.12
N ASP A 11 -3.89 19.15 0.55
CA ASP A 11 -2.58 18.95 -0.07
C ASP A 11 -2.36 17.51 -0.58
N CYS A 12 -3.38 16.64 -0.51
CA CYS A 12 -3.26 15.22 -0.83
C CYS A 12 -3.91 14.86 -2.17
N ASN A 13 -3.21 14.03 -2.95
CA ASN A 13 -3.80 13.39 -4.14
C ASN A 13 -4.71 12.21 -3.73
N VAL A 14 -5.75 11.94 -4.51
CA VAL A 14 -6.68 10.82 -4.30
C VAL A 14 -6.68 9.92 -5.53
N TYR A 15 -6.35 8.65 -5.33
CA TYR A 15 -6.30 7.63 -6.38
C TYR A 15 -7.25 6.47 -6.04
N GLU A 16 -8.05 6.01 -7.00
CA GLU A 16 -9.00 4.91 -6.84
C GLU A 16 -8.35 3.55 -7.13
N ARG A 17 -8.53 2.61 -6.20
CA ARG A 17 -8.16 1.19 -6.32
C ARG A 17 -9.37 0.29 -6.11
N SER A 18 -10.41 0.56 -6.88
CA SER A 18 -11.64 -0.22 -6.96
C SER A 18 -11.51 -1.35 -8.00
N ASP A 19 -10.34 -1.94 -8.15
CA ASP A 19 -10.00 -3.07 -9.03
C ASP A 19 -10.12 -4.42 -8.30
N VAL A 20 -11.17 -4.57 -7.49
CA VAL A 20 -11.40 -5.76 -6.67
C VAL A 20 -12.61 -6.53 -7.16
N ALA A 21 -12.45 -7.86 -7.27
CA ALA A 21 -13.48 -8.77 -7.77
C ALA A 21 -14.80 -8.72 -6.99
N VAL A 22 -14.79 -8.23 -5.74
CA VAL A 22 -16.03 -8.06 -4.94
C VAL A 22 -17.01 -7.10 -5.61
N ARG A 23 -16.55 -6.12 -6.40
CA ARG A 23 -17.43 -5.20 -7.12
C ARG A 23 -18.35 -5.89 -8.12
N LYS A 24 -17.87 -6.98 -8.74
CA LYS A 24 -18.69 -7.79 -9.65
C LYS A 24 -19.88 -8.42 -8.93
N LYS A 25 -19.73 -8.75 -7.64
CA LYS A 25 -20.84 -9.27 -6.81
C LYS A 25 -21.92 -8.21 -6.57
N GLU A 26 -21.54 -6.95 -6.58
CA GLU A 26 -22.43 -5.78 -6.47
C GLU A 26 -22.95 -5.28 -7.84
N GLY A 27 -22.64 -5.99 -8.94
CA GLY A 27 -23.01 -5.56 -10.30
C GLY A 27 -22.24 -4.34 -10.82
N LEU A 28 -21.12 -3.98 -10.16
CA LEU A 28 -20.30 -2.82 -10.50
C LEU A 28 -19.09 -3.21 -11.36
N LYS A 29 -18.71 -2.32 -12.26
CA LYS A 29 -17.44 -2.41 -13.00
C LYS A 29 -16.26 -2.12 -12.07
N GLU A 30 -15.14 -2.78 -12.31
CA GLU A 30 -13.84 -2.44 -11.72
C GLU A 30 -13.38 -1.08 -12.25
N ILE A 31 -12.80 -0.25 -11.38
CA ILE A 31 -12.37 1.12 -11.69
C ILE A 31 -11.05 1.39 -10.97
N THR A 32 -10.10 2.02 -11.67
CA THR A 32 -8.91 2.62 -11.08
C THR A 32 -8.62 3.95 -11.75
N GLY A 33 -7.87 4.83 -11.08
CA GLY A 33 -7.40 6.08 -11.65
C GLY A 33 -7.42 7.24 -10.68
N VAL A 34 -6.94 8.38 -11.14
CA VAL A 34 -6.91 9.63 -10.36
C VAL A 34 -8.33 10.16 -10.17
N LEU A 35 -8.70 10.43 -8.92
CA LEU A 35 -9.92 11.14 -8.54
C LEU A 35 -9.66 12.61 -8.20
N HIS A 36 -8.46 12.93 -7.71
CA HIS A 36 -8.03 14.30 -7.41
C HIS A 36 -6.50 14.42 -7.43
N GLY A 37 -5.99 15.54 -7.95
CA GLY A 37 -4.56 15.84 -8.00
C GLY A 37 -3.83 15.18 -9.17
N GLU A 38 -2.59 14.75 -8.95
CA GLU A 38 -1.72 14.17 -9.98
C GLU A 38 -1.66 12.64 -9.92
N GLU A 39 -1.32 12.02 -11.06
CA GLU A 39 -1.01 10.60 -11.14
C GLU A 39 0.17 10.26 -10.19
N PRO A 40 0.05 9.23 -9.35
CA PRO A 40 1.15 8.84 -8.47
C PRO A 40 2.40 8.46 -9.29
N PRO A 41 3.61 8.76 -8.79
CA PRO A 41 4.82 8.28 -9.43
C PRO A 41 4.85 6.75 -9.40
N LYS A 42 5.66 6.16 -10.30
CA LYS A 42 5.84 4.69 -10.39
C LYS A 42 6.18 4.05 -9.04
N SER A 43 6.87 4.78 -8.16
CA SER A 43 6.98 4.39 -6.77
C SER A 43 6.98 5.59 -5.83
N VAL A 44 6.33 5.41 -4.68
CA VAL A 44 6.35 6.30 -3.52
C VAL A 44 7.13 5.62 -2.40
N VAL A 45 7.99 6.37 -1.71
CA VAL A 45 8.68 5.88 -0.51
C VAL A 45 7.86 6.27 0.71
N ILE A 46 7.46 5.26 1.50
CA ILE A 46 6.88 5.45 2.83
C ILE A 46 7.91 5.11 3.90
N GLU A 47 7.67 5.57 5.13
CA GLU A 47 8.48 5.22 6.29
C GLU A 47 7.62 4.52 7.35
N GLU A 48 8.10 3.37 7.83
CA GLU A 48 7.44 2.57 8.86
C GLU A 48 8.48 2.10 9.87
N ASN A 49 8.36 2.50 11.14
CA ASN A 49 9.28 2.10 12.22
C ASN A 49 10.78 2.36 11.89
N GLY A 50 11.07 3.45 11.17
CA GLY A 50 12.42 3.81 10.72
C GLY A 50 12.91 3.07 9.47
N VAL A 51 12.08 2.23 8.86
CA VAL A 51 12.37 1.50 7.62
C VAL A 51 11.72 2.23 6.44
N LYS A 52 12.51 2.54 5.41
CA LYS A 52 12.01 3.12 4.15
C LYS A 52 11.56 2.01 3.21
N ILE A 53 10.33 2.11 2.71
CA ILE A 53 9.69 1.08 1.90
C ILE A 53 9.20 1.71 0.58
N SER A 54 9.59 1.12 -0.54
CA SER A 54 9.10 1.49 -1.87
C SER A 54 7.76 0.83 -2.16
N VAL A 55 6.76 1.65 -2.52
CA VAL A 55 5.37 1.26 -2.76
C VAL A 55 4.97 1.64 -4.17
N ASP A 56 4.26 0.77 -4.87
CA ASP A 56 3.64 1.05 -6.17
C ASP A 56 2.12 1.15 -5.97
N ILE A 57 1.59 2.38 -6.02
CA ILE A 57 0.16 2.64 -5.76
C ILE A 57 -0.73 2.11 -6.90
N VAL A 58 -0.23 2.06 -8.14
CA VAL A 58 -1.01 1.72 -9.32
C VAL A 58 -0.98 0.22 -9.59
N GLY A 59 0.22 -0.36 -9.66
CA GLY A 59 0.45 -1.76 -9.98
C GLY A 59 0.59 -2.67 -8.76
N GLY A 60 0.78 -2.12 -7.56
CA GLY A 60 0.95 -2.91 -6.35
C GLY A 60 -0.33 -3.60 -5.88
N HIS A 61 -0.16 -4.65 -5.06
CA HIS A 61 -1.27 -5.43 -4.50
C HIS A 61 -2.12 -4.57 -3.56
N LYS A 62 -3.43 -4.86 -3.52
CA LYS A 62 -4.42 -4.09 -2.75
C LYS A 62 -4.42 -2.61 -3.16
N THR A 63 -3.92 -1.72 -2.30
CA THR A 63 -3.78 -0.28 -2.52
C THR A 63 -2.32 0.12 -2.72
N GLY A 64 -1.45 -0.87 -2.98
CA GLY A 64 -0.03 -0.71 -3.27
C GLY A 64 0.90 -1.43 -2.30
N PHE A 65 0.47 -1.63 -1.05
CA PHE A 65 1.24 -2.32 -0.01
C PHE A 65 0.35 -2.90 1.10
N TYR A 66 0.91 -3.85 1.87
CA TYR A 66 0.23 -4.49 3.00
C TYR A 66 0.55 -3.72 4.31
N LEU A 67 -0.18 -2.62 4.55
CA LEU A 67 -0.07 -1.83 5.79
C LEU A 67 -0.59 -2.58 7.03
N ASP A 68 -1.51 -3.53 6.85
CA ASP A 68 -2.02 -4.42 7.91
C ASP A 68 -0.93 -5.28 8.56
N GLN A 69 0.19 -5.51 7.87
CA GLN A 69 1.32 -6.29 8.38
C GLN A 69 2.39 -5.48 9.13
N ARG A 70 2.15 -4.18 9.39
CA ARG A 70 3.11 -3.30 10.09
C ARG A 70 3.61 -3.87 11.41
N ASP A 71 2.69 -4.24 12.27
CA ASP A 71 3.02 -4.67 13.63
C ASP A 71 3.65 -6.08 13.60
N SER A 72 3.23 -6.92 12.66
CA SER A 72 3.87 -8.21 12.38
C SER A 72 5.33 -8.04 11.95
N ARG A 73 5.62 -7.11 11.03
CA ARG A 73 7.00 -6.78 10.61
C ARG A 73 7.82 -6.29 11.81
N GLN A 74 7.28 -5.37 12.59
CA GLN A 74 7.95 -4.86 13.79
C GLN A 74 8.26 -5.96 14.81
N GLN A 75 7.31 -6.87 15.02
CA GLN A 75 7.48 -7.98 15.95
C GLN A 75 8.49 -8.99 15.42
N ALA A 76 8.47 -9.30 14.12
CA ALA A 76 9.40 -10.23 13.50
C ALA A 76 10.86 -9.78 13.64
N MET A 77 11.14 -8.48 13.48
CA MET A 77 12.49 -7.90 13.64
C MET A 77 13.17 -8.29 14.96
N LYS A 78 12.40 -8.45 16.05
CA LYS A 78 12.93 -8.83 17.38
C LYS A 78 13.55 -10.23 17.41
N TYR A 79 13.19 -11.10 16.47
CA TYR A 79 13.64 -12.49 16.45
C TYR A 79 14.74 -12.78 15.42
N MET A 80 15.03 -11.84 14.52
CA MET A 80 15.86 -12.06 13.32
C MET A 80 17.36 -11.78 13.53
N LYS A 81 17.72 -10.97 14.53
CA LYS A 81 19.11 -10.52 14.73
C LYS A 81 20.07 -11.72 14.89
N GLY A 82 21.09 -11.76 14.02
CA GLY A 82 22.14 -12.78 14.05
C GLY A 82 21.69 -14.16 13.57
N LYS A 83 20.57 -14.25 12.84
CA LYS A 83 20.04 -15.52 12.32
C LYS A 83 19.94 -15.49 10.80
N GLU A 84 19.95 -16.67 10.21
CA GLU A 84 19.53 -16.89 8.84
C GLU A 84 17.99 -17.03 8.81
N VAL A 85 17.34 -16.26 7.94
CA VAL A 85 15.87 -16.13 7.92
C VAL A 85 15.36 -16.34 6.50
N LEU A 86 14.44 -17.30 6.33
CA LEU A 86 13.74 -17.52 5.08
C LEU A 86 12.45 -16.69 5.04
N ASN A 87 12.37 -15.74 4.12
CA ASN A 87 11.17 -14.94 3.87
C ASN A 87 10.40 -15.50 2.66
N CYS A 88 9.46 -16.41 2.92
CA CYS A 88 8.59 -17.00 1.89
C CYS A 88 7.42 -16.06 1.55
N PHE A 89 6.98 -16.07 0.28
CA PHE A 89 5.88 -15.21 -0.20
C PHE A 89 6.14 -13.73 0.11
N SER A 90 7.39 -13.33 -0.05
CA SER A 90 7.94 -12.06 0.44
C SER A 90 7.32 -10.81 -0.18
N TYR A 91 6.58 -10.95 -1.29
CA TYR A 91 6.06 -9.84 -2.08
C TYR A 91 7.18 -8.83 -2.40
N THR A 92 7.08 -7.57 -1.96
CA THR A 92 8.12 -6.55 -2.13
C THR A 92 9.22 -6.60 -1.08
N GLY A 93 9.28 -7.66 -0.27
CA GLY A 93 10.38 -7.93 0.66
C GLY A 93 10.25 -7.28 2.04
N GLY A 94 9.09 -6.76 2.43
CA GLY A 94 8.94 -5.95 3.66
C GLY A 94 9.39 -6.60 4.98
N PHE A 95 9.44 -7.93 5.08
CA PHE A 95 9.98 -8.65 6.26
C PHE A 95 11.50 -8.85 6.24
N GLY A 96 12.18 -8.52 5.14
CA GLY A 96 13.62 -8.67 4.97
C GLY A 96 14.39 -7.36 4.86
N LEU A 97 13.72 -6.22 5.10
CA LEU A 97 14.32 -4.89 5.14
C LEU A 97 14.88 -4.55 6.53
#